data_AF-A0A1M7ZXK5-F1
#
_entry.id   AF-A0A1M7ZXK5-F1
#
_cell.length_a   1.000
_cell.length_b   1.000
_cell.length_c   1.000
_cell.angle_alpha   90.00
_cell.angle_beta   90.00
_cell.angle_gamma   90.00
#
_symmetry.space_group_name_H-M   'P 1'
#
loop_
_entity.id
_entity.type
_entity.pdbx_description
1 polymer ?
#
loop_
_entity_poly.entity_id
_entity_poly.type
_entity_poly.pdbx_seq_one_letter_code
_entity_poly.pdbx_strand_id
1 'polypeptide(L)'
;MKLFSFKLLLFLSLNSFFSFSQDQECILYFKDGTAIEGYGMLKIVNILDPKEKIKFRLTKEEKGDFWDFEDISKITFIGFEMTKTFEYIKTSKYEYPKLLEILVDGEVKLYRSPETITYK
;
A
#
# COMPACT_ATOMS: atom_id res chain seq x y z
N MET A 1 38.03 -29.04 -7.86
CA MET A 1 37.60 -27.70 -7.39
C MET A 1 36.36 -27.11 -8.12
N LYS A 2 35.63 -27.85 -8.97
CA LYS A 2 34.44 -27.30 -9.67
C LYS A 2 33.08 -27.62 -9.02
N LEU A 3 33.04 -28.59 -8.09
CA LEU A 3 31.81 -28.99 -7.38
C LEU A 3 31.50 -28.14 -6.15
N PHE A 4 32.51 -27.49 -5.56
CA PHE A 4 32.34 -26.68 -4.34
C PHE A 4 31.69 -25.32 -4.64
N SER A 5 31.99 -24.74 -5.81
CA SER A 5 31.43 -23.47 -6.29
C SER A 5 29.97 -23.58 -6.73
N PHE A 6 29.50 -24.76 -7.15
CA PHE A 6 28.10 -24.96 -7.54
C PHE A 6 27.14 -24.98 -6.32
N LYS A 7 27.59 -25.54 -5.18
CA LYS A 7 26.82 -25.53 -3.93
C LYS A 7 26.69 -24.13 -3.33
N LEU A 8 27.72 -23.28 -3.49
CA LEU A 8 27.69 -21.89 -3.01
C LEU A 8 26.69 -21.03 -3.82
N LEU A 9 26.56 -21.29 -5.13
CA LEU A 9 25.60 -20.60 -5.99
C LEU A 9 24.14 -20.96 -5.65
N LEU A 10 23.88 -22.22 -5.25
CA LEU A 10 22.56 -22.70 -4.85
C LEU A 10 22.12 -22.16 -3.47
N PHE A 11 23.06 -21.81 -2.59
CA PHE A 11 22.78 -21.23 -1.28
C PHE A 11 22.40 -19.74 -1.37
N LEU A 12 22.92 -19.03 -2.38
CA LEU A 12 22.60 -17.61 -2.62
C LEU A 12 21.20 -17.38 -3.23
N SER A 13 20.59 -18.38 -3.87
CA SER A 13 19.24 -18.26 -4.43
C SER A 13 18.11 -18.38 -3.38
N LEU A 14 18.41 -18.87 -2.17
CA LEU A 14 17.41 -19.07 -1.10
C LEU A 14 17.10 -17.80 -0.28
N ASN A 15 17.79 -16.68 -0.53
CA ASN A 15 17.60 -15.43 0.22
C ASN A 15 16.75 -14.38 -0.52
N SER A 16 16.04 -14.78 -1.58
CA SER A 16 15.22 -13.85 -2.36
C SER A 16 13.84 -13.66 -1.73
N PHE A 17 13.81 -12.88 -0.65
CA PHE A 17 12.72 -12.01 -0.21
C PHE A 17 11.36 -12.66 0.12
N PHE A 18 11.12 -12.83 1.42
CA PHE A 18 9.77 -12.76 2.00
C PHE A 18 9.14 -11.42 1.61
N SER A 19 8.41 -11.39 0.49
CA SER A 19 7.59 -10.25 0.13
C SER A 19 6.37 -10.26 1.04
N PHE A 20 6.42 -9.50 2.14
CA PHE A 20 5.26 -9.16 2.96
C PHE A 20 4.33 -8.25 2.16
N SER A 21 3.60 -8.87 1.24
CA SER A 21 2.41 -8.33 0.61
C SER A 21 1.24 -9.11 1.21
N GLN A 22 1.02 -8.96 2.51
CA GLN A 22 -0.18 -9.50 3.17
C GLN A 22 -1.29 -8.46 3.13
N ASP A 23 -2.44 -8.87 2.61
CA ASP A 23 -3.65 -8.06 2.72
C ASP A 23 -3.99 -7.91 4.19
N GLN A 24 -4.20 -6.65 4.59
CA GLN A 24 -4.44 -6.29 5.98
C GLN A 24 -5.89 -5.85 6.15
N GLU A 25 -6.50 -6.19 7.28
CA GLU A 25 -7.82 -5.70 7.65
C GLU A 25 -7.84 -4.17 7.60
N CYS A 26 -8.87 -3.61 6.99
CA CYS A 26 -8.97 -2.19 6.76
C CYS A 26 -10.41 -1.73 6.62
N ILE A 27 -10.59 -0.42 6.76
CA ILE A 27 -11.81 0.30 6.42
C ILE A 27 -11.48 1.22 5.25
N LEU A 28 -12.19 1.04 4.14
CA LEU A 28 -12.10 1.88 2.95
C LEU A 28 -13.21 2.94 3.00
N TYR A 29 -12.84 4.22 2.90
CA TYR A 29 -13.77 5.34 2.97
C TYR A 29 -13.91 5.98 1.60
N PHE A 30 -15.13 6.08 1.11
CA PHE A 30 -15.46 6.71 -0.16
C PHE A 30 -15.67 8.21 0.01
N LYS A 31 -15.60 8.96 -1.09
CA LYS A 31 -15.87 10.40 -1.09
C LYS A 31 -17.34 10.77 -0.91
N ASP A 32 -18.25 9.83 -1.17
CA ASP A 32 -19.69 9.99 -0.91
C ASP A 32 -20.05 9.86 0.58
N GLY A 33 -19.05 9.56 1.43
CA GLY A 33 -19.20 9.41 2.88
C GLY A 33 -19.50 7.97 3.31
N THR A 34 -19.65 7.03 2.39
CA THR A 34 -19.79 5.61 2.72
C THR A 34 -18.45 4.99 3.13
N ALA A 35 -18.52 3.89 3.89
CA ALA A 35 -17.34 3.14 4.31
C ALA A 35 -17.63 1.64 4.29
N ILE A 36 -16.63 0.85 3.91
CA ILE A 36 -16.71 -0.61 3.88
C ILE A 36 -15.50 -1.24 4.55
N GLU A 37 -15.74 -2.31 5.30
CA GLU A 37 -14.70 -3.12 5.94
C GLU A 37 -14.28 -4.27 5.02
N GLY A 38 -13.00 -4.62 5.07
CA GLY A 38 -12.45 -5.71 4.28
C GLY A 38 -10.94 -5.80 4.39
N TYR A 39 -10.29 -6.25 3.32
CA TYR A 39 -8.85 -6.41 3.26
C TYR A 39 -8.24 -5.54 2.17
N GLY A 40 -7.24 -4.77 2.55
CA GLY A 40 -6.64 -3.75 1.71
C GLY A 40 -5.13 -3.90 1.56
N MET A 41 -4.61 -3.21 0.56
CA MET A 41 -3.18 -3.02 0.36
C MET A 41 -2.88 -1.79 -0.49
N LEU A 42 -1.82 -1.07 -0.14
CA LEU A 42 -1.28 0.01 -0.97
C LEU A 42 -0.45 -0.59 -2.12
N LYS A 43 -0.66 -0.13 -3.35
CA LYS A 43 0.06 -0.61 -4.54
C LYS A 43 0.45 0.55 -5.46
N ILE A 44 1.62 0.44 -6.08
CA ILE A 44 1.94 1.21 -7.28
C ILE A 44 1.49 0.39 -8.50
N VAL A 45 0.73 1.02 -9.39
CA VAL A 45 0.25 0.43 -10.65
C VAL A 45 0.87 1.19 -11.82
N ASN A 46 1.16 0.44 -12.91
CA ASN A 46 1.88 0.87 -14.12
C ASN A 46 3.38 1.10 -13.90
N ILE A 47 4.16 0.70 -14.91
CA ILE A 47 5.64 0.80 -14.90
C ILE A 47 6.10 2.15 -15.45
N LEU A 48 5.41 2.69 -16.46
CA LEU A 48 5.80 3.90 -17.18
C LEU A 48 5.27 5.19 -16.53
N ASP A 49 4.13 5.11 -15.85
CA ASP A 49 3.46 6.23 -15.15
C ASP A 49 2.93 5.69 -13.80
N PRO A 50 3.83 5.52 -12.80
CA PRO A 50 3.51 4.85 -11.55
C PRO A 50 2.46 5.63 -10.77
N LYS A 51 1.32 4.99 -10.52
CA LYS A 51 0.19 5.56 -9.75
C LYS A 51 -0.08 4.75 -8.51
N GLU A 52 -0.25 5.44 -7.40
CA GLU A 52 -0.60 4.85 -6.13
C GLU A 52 -2.10 4.53 -6.11
N LYS A 53 -2.43 3.25 -5.97
CA LYS A 53 -3.79 2.73 -5.89
C LYS A 53 -3.96 1.88 -4.63
N ILE A 54 -5.20 1.75 -4.20
CA ILE A 54 -5.59 0.83 -3.14
C ILE A 54 -6.16 -0.42 -3.78
N LYS A 55 -5.58 -1.58 -3.50
CA LYS A 55 -6.21 -2.86 -3.82
C LYS A 55 -7.09 -3.27 -2.64
N PHE A 56 -8.37 -3.52 -2.87
CA PHE A 56 -9.34 -3.84 -1.82
C PHE A 56 -10.19 -5.06 -2.19
N ARG A 57 -10.52 -5.90 -1.21
CA ARG A 57 -11.43 -7.05 -1.32
C ARG A 57 -12.30 -7.16 -0.06
N LEU A 58 -13.53 -7.67 -0.19
CA LEU A 58 -14.41 -7.85 0.98
C LEU A 58 -13.95 -9.04 1.84
N THR A 59 -13.59 -10.15 1.20
CA THR A 59 -13.11 -11.37 1.85
C THR A 59 -11.74 -11.79 1.34
N LYS A 60 -11.00 -12.64 2.07
CA LYS A 60 -9.64 -13.06 1.67
C LYS A 60 -9.65 -13.91 0.39
N GLU A 61 -10.74 -14.62 0.15
CA GLU A 61 -10.98 -15.56 -0.93
C GLU A 61 -11.33 -14.85 -2.25
N GLU A 62 -11.82 -13.61 -2.17
CA GLU A 62 -12.21 -12.82 -3.32
C GLU A 62 -11.02 -12.14 -4.00
N LYS A 63 -11.19 -11.89 -5.31
CA LYS A 63 -10.25 -11.07 -6.07
C LYS A 63 -10.48 -9.61 -5.69
N GLY A 64 -9.40 -8.94 -5.28
CA GLY A 64 -9.47 -7.51 -5.00
C GLY A 64 -9.46 -6.64 -6.26
N ASP A 65 -10.20 -5.54 -6.18
CA ASP A 65 -10.27 -4.47 -7.17
C ASP A 65 -9.36 -3.31 -6.80
N PHE A 66 -9.01 -2.49 -7.80
CA PHE A 66 -8.17 -1.32 -7.62
C PHE A 66 -8.99 -0.05 -7.59
N TRP A 67 -8.80 0.71 -6.53
CA TRP A 67 -9.44 1.98 -6.29
C TRP A 67 -8.40 3.08 -6.26
N ASP A 68 -8.81 4.30 -6.59
CA ASP A 68 -7.93 5.45 -6.57
C ASP A 68 -8.59 6.71 -6.01
N PHE A 69 -7.88 7.83 -6.13
CA PHE A 69 -8.28 9.10 -5.56
C PHE A 69 -9.59 9.64 -6.13
N GLU A 70 -10.14 9.10 -7.24
CA GLU A 70 -11.40 9.60 -7.80
C GLU A 70 -12.57 9.25 -6.86
N ASP A 71 -12.60 8.00 -6.38
CA ASP A 71 -13.68 7.44 -5.56
C ASP A 71 -13.37 7.44 -4.06
N ILE A 72 -12.09 7.27 -3.70
CA ILE A 72 -11.67 7.01 -2.32
C ILE A 72 -11.17 8.30 -1.66
N SER A 73 -11.64 8.54 -0.44
CA SER A 73 -11.12 9.61 0.42
C SER A 73 -9.89 9.13 1.20
N LYS A 74 -10.00 8.00 1.89
CA LYS A 74 -8.93 7.43 2.73
C LYS A 74 -9.10 5.93 2.94
N ILE A 75 -8.03 5.29 3.43
CA ILE A 75 -8.05 3.92 3.93
C ILE A 75 -7.42 3.87 5.32
N THR A 76 -8.06 3.17 6.25
CA THR A 76 -7.52 2.91 7.59
C THR A 76 -7.22 1.43 7.73
N PHE A 77 -5.95 1.08 7.91
CA PHE A 77 -5.53 -0.26 8.25
C PHE A 77 -5.65 -0.51 9.74
N ILE A 78 -6.23 -1.65 10.09
CA ILE A 78 -6.42 -2.11 11.45
C ILE A 78 -5.32 -3.13 11.75
N GLY A 79 -4.48 -2.84 12.74
CA GLY A 79 -3.48 -3.75 13.28
C GLY A 79 -3.77 -4.09 14.74
N PHE A 80 -2.99 -5.02 15.30
CA PHE A 80 -3.21 -5.52 16.66
C PHE A 80 -3.20 -4.42 17.74
N GLU A 81 -2.30 -3.45 17.63
CA GLU A 81 -2.16 -2.33 18.60
C GLU A 81 -2.10 -0.95 17.94
N MET A 82 -2.15 -0.89 16.60
CA MET A 82 -2.03 0.38 15.88
C MET A 82 -2.96 0.43 14.67
N THR A 83 -3.58 1.58 14.48
CA THR A 83 -4.30 1.92 13.25
C THR A 83 -3.48 2.90 12.44
N LYS A 84 -3.34 2.66 11.13
CA LYS A 84 -2.67 3.58 10.22
C LYS A 84 -3.66 4.07 9.17
N THR A 85 -3.81 5.39 9.05
CA THR A 85 -4.71 5.99 8.06
C THR A 85 -3.90 6.63 6.94
N PHE A 86 -4.31 6.40 5.71
CA PHE A 86 -3.70 6.95 4.50
C PHE A 86 -4.74 7.75 3.72
N GLU A 87 -4.36 8.93 3.25
CA GLU A 87 -5.21 9.85 2.49
C GLU A 87 -4.54 10.21 1.16
N TYR A 88 -5.35 10.42 0.12
CA TYR A 88 -4.88 10.94 -1.16
C TYR A 88 -4.63 12.44 -1.08
N ILE A 89 -3.37 12.86 -1.13
CA ILE A 89 -2.97 14.27 -1.02
C ILE A 89 -2.31 14.72 -2.31
N LYS A 90 -2.76 15.87 -2.81
CA LYS A 90 -2.16 16.53 -3.97
C LYS A 90 -1.06 17.47 -3.52
N THR A 91 0.20 17.09 -3.73
CA THR A 91 1.38 17.87 -3.33
C THR A 91 1.74 19.01 -4.30
N SER A 92 1.27 18.94 -5.55
CA SER A 92 1.44 20.00 -6.54
C SER A 92 0.28 20.04 -7.54
N LYS A 93 0.11 21.17 -8.25
CA LYS A 93 -1.05 21.41 -9.14
C LYS A 93 -1.20 20.37 -10.27
N TYR A 94 -0.11 19.80 -10.74
CA TYR A 94 -0.09 18.91 -11.91
C TYR A 94 0.20 17.45 -11.57
N GLU A 95 0.51 17.15 -10.31
CA GLU A 95 0.76 15.78 -9.86
C GLU A 95 -0.53 15.01 -9.59
N TYR A 96 -0.45 13.70 -9.85
CA TYR A 96 -1.43 12.74 -9.36
C TYR A 96 -1.36 12.69 -7.82
N PRO A 97 -2.50 12.65 -7.11
CA PRO A 97 -2.49 12.56 -5.65
C PRO A 97 -1.73 11.32 -5.14
N LYS A 98 -0.98 11.50 -4.06
CA LYS A 98 -0.19 10.44 -3.41
C LYS A 98 -0.91 9.94 -2.16
N LEU A 99 -0.82 8.65 -1.87
CA LEU A 99 -1.29 8.05 -0.63
C LEU A 99 -0.26 8.28 0.46
N LEU A 100 -0.57 9.19 1.38
CA LEU A 100 0.32 9.52 2.49
C LEU A 100 -0.30 9.10 3.81
N GLU A 101 0.52 8.53 4.70
CA GLU A 101 0.12 8.19 6.07
C GLU A 101 -0.08 9.47 6.87
N ILE A 102 -1.20 9.56 7.58
CA ILE A 102 -1.47 10.63 8.53
C ILE A 102 -0.78 10.29 9.85
N LEU A 103 0.18 11.12 10.26
CA LEU A 103 0.87 11.00 11.55
C LEU A 103 0.25 11.87 12.64
N VAL A 104 -0.24 13.05 12.25
CA VAL A 104 -0.91 14.00 13.12
C VAL A 104 -2.11 14.54 12.37
N ASP A 105 -3.28 14.51 13.01
CA ASP A 105 -4.53 15.08 12.51
C ASP A 105 -5.04 16.15 13.49
N GLY A 106 -5.09 17.40 13.05
CA GLY A 106 -5.38 18.56 13.90
C GLY A 106 -5.29 19.87 13.11
N GLU A 107 -5.02 20.99 13.81
CA GLU A 107 -4.84 22.30 13.17
C GLU A 107 -3.75 22.29 12.08
N VAL A 108 -2.72 21.44 12.29
CA VAL A 108 -1.73 21.10 11.28
C VAL A 108 -1.77 19.59 11.08
N LYS A 109 -1.84 19.16 9.81
CA LYS A 109 -1.69 17.76 9.45
C LYS A 109 -0.24 17.43 9.08
N LEU A 110 0.31 16.39 9.68
CA LEU A 110 1.63 15.86 9.34
C LEU A 110 1.46 14.54 8.58
N TYR A 111 2.15 14.45 7.44
CA TYR A 111 2.08 13.28 6.56
C TYR A 111 3.44 12.62 6.39
N ARG A 112 3.42 11.31 6.13
CA ARG A 112 4.61 10.50 5.81
C ARG A 112 4.37 9.65 4.56
N SER A 113 5.37 9.57 3.69
CA SER A 113 5.35 8.63 2.57
C SER A 113 5.37 7.18 3.07
N PRO A 114 4.60 6.25 2.49
CA PRO A 114 4.54 4.88 2.98
C PRO A 114 5.87 4.17 2.78
N GLU A 115 6.34 3.45 3.81
CA GLU A 115 7.56 2.62 3.70
C GLU A 115 7.42 1.53 2.62
N THR A 116 6.19 1.07 2.39
CA THR A 116 5.83 0.05 1.39
C THR A 116 5.74 0.58 -0.04
N ILE A 117 5.73 1.91 -0.25
CA ILE A 117 5.73 2.56 -1.56
C ILE A 117 7.13 3.16 -1.75
N THR A 118 8.08 2.32 -2.18
CA THR A 118 9.42 2.80 -2.52
C THR A 118 9.42 3.26 -3.98
N TYR A 119 9.55 4.57 -4.22
CA TYR A 119 9.88 5.09 -5.54
C TYR A 119 11.29 4.58 -5.89
N LYS A 120 11.41 3.80 -6.96
CA LYS A 120 12.72 3.42 -7.51
C LYS A 120 13.23 4.53 -8.42
#